data_AF-A0A7J8YX81-F1
#
_entry.id   AF-A0A7J8YX81-F1
#
_cell.length_a   1.000
_cell.length_b   1.000
_cell.length_c   1.000
_cell.angle_alpha   90.00
_cell.angle_beta   90.00
_cell.angle_gamma   90.00
#
_symmetry.space_group_name_H-M   'P 1'
#
loop_
_entity.id
_entity.type
_entity.pdbx_description
1 polymer ?
#
loop_
_entity_poly.entity_id
_entity_poly.type
_entity_poly.pdbx_seq_one_letter_code
_entity_poly.pdbx_strand_id
1 'polypeptide(L)'
;MLFINWSNDGISPFRVNNDGETLFRNNCAWSNVANIIFLESLVGVGFSYSNTSSDYQHTGDKSTAKDAYAFLVNWLERFPQYETRDFYITGESYAGHYVPQLAYTIFLNNKNANQTLINLKGIAVGNGWIDVCTNALG
;
A
#
# COMPACT_ATOMS: atom_id res chain seq x y z
N MET A 1 -3.97 -12.00 8.98
CA MET A 1 -4.17 -10.61 8.54
C MET A 1 -2.87 -10.05 7.97
N LEU A 2 -2.94 -9.50 6.76
CA LEU A 2 -1.87 -8.86 6.01
C LEU A 2 -2.33 -7.47 5.57
N PHE A 3 -1.52 -6.44 5.81
CA PHE A 3 -1.78 -5.07 5.37
C PHE A 3 -0.78 -4.64 4.31
N ILE A 4 -1.23 -3.91 3.30
CA ILE A 4 -0.38 -2.99 2.53
C ILE A 4 -0.63 -1.57 3.02
N ASN A 5 0.42 -0.78 3.23
CA ASN A 5 0.32 0.59 3.74
C ASN A 5 1.18 1.59 2.97
N TRP A 6 0.59 2.76 2.70
CA TRP A 6 1.20 3.95 2.07
C TRP A 6 1.55 5.09 3.06
N SER A 7 1.40 4.87 4.36
CA SER A 7 1.81 5.76 5.45
C SER A 7 2.66 4.98 6.46
N ASN A 8 3.73 5.62 6.94
CA ASN A 8 4.59 5.10 7.99
C ASN A 8 4.30 5.74 9.35
N ASP A 9 3.43 6.74 9.41
CA ASP A 9 3.28 7.58 10.58
C ASP A 9 2.58 6.82 11.71
N GLY A 10 3.41 6.43 12.68
CA GLY A 10 2.94 5.91 13.96
C GLY A 10 2.88 4.40 14.10
N ILE A 11 2.89 3.65 12.98
CA ILE A 11 2.56 2.21 12.99
C ILE A 11 3.75 1.27 12.76
N SER A 12 4.89 1.82 12.31
CA SER A 12 6.13 1.06 12.09
C SER A 12 6.63 0.38 13.38
N PRO A 13 7.24 -0.82 13.31
CA PRO A 13 7.87 -1.49 14.45
C PRO A 13 9.00 -0.70 15.11
N PHE A 14 9.63 0.21 14.37
CA PHE A 14 10.77 1.00 14.84
C PHE A 14 10.59 2.48 14.53
N ARG A 15 11.22 3.32 15.34
CA ARG A 15 11.36 4.76 15.13
C ARG A 15 12.83 5.14 15.21
N VAL A 16 13.20 6.19 14.49
CA VAL A 16 14.56 6.72 14.48
C VAL A 16 14.77 7.58 15.72
N ASN A 17 15.89 7.39 16.42
CA ASN A 17 16.29 8.25 17.54
C ASN A 17 16.76 9.62 17.03
N ASN A 18 16.89 10.60 17.93
CA ASN A 18 17.33 11.96 17.58
C ASN A 18 18.76 12.02 17.03
N ASP A 19 19.56 10.96 17.22
CA ASP A 19 20.90 10.85 16.64
C ASP A 19 20.87 10.60 15.12
N GLY A 20 19.72 10.19 14.56
CA GLY A 20 19.59 9.84 13.15
C GLY A 20 20.29 8.53 12.75
N GLU A 21 20.87 7.81 13.71
CA GLU A 21 21.71 6.64 13.48
C GLU A 21 21.14 5.37 14.12
N THR A 22 20.44 5.50 15.24
CA THR A 22 19.91 4.36 15.99
C THR A 22 18.39 4.28 15.95
N LEU A 23 17.87 3.09 16.19
CA LEU A 23 16.43 2.80 16.21
C LEU A 23 15.97 2.43 17.61
N PHE A 24 14.75 2.81 17.96
CA PHE A 24 14.05 2.31 19.15
C PHE A 24 12.74 1.61 18.76
N ARG A 25 12.34 0.63 19.57
CA ARG A 25 11.14 -0.17 19.32
C ARG A 25 9.87 0.63 19.64
N ASN A 26 8.89 0.53 18.75
CA ASN A 26 7.54 1.06 18.95
C ASN A 26 6.64 -0.01 19.60
N ASN A 27 6.25 0.20 20.85
CA ASN A 27 5.39 -0.73 21.57
C ASN A 27 3.94 -0.77 21.03
N CYS A 28 3.52 0.27 20.30
CA CYS A 28 2.19 0.37 19.69
C CYS A 28 2.20 0.00 18.20
N ALA A 29 3.25 -0.67 17.72
CA ALA A 29 3.37 -1.07 16.33
C ALA A 29 2.24 -2.02 15.92
N TRP A 30 1.70 -1.80 14.72
CA TRP A 30 0.64 -2.66 14.19
C TRP A 30 1.15 -4.07 13.86
N SER A 31 2.47 -4.23 13.69
CA SER A 31 3.10 -5.54 13.50
C SER A 31 2.93 -6.48 14.71
N ASN A 32 2.52 -5.95 15.87
CA ASN A 32 2.18 -6.76 17.04
C ASN A 32 0.86 -7.55 16.86
N VAL A 33 -0.01 -7.14 15.93
CA VAL A 33 -1.34 -7.75 15.72
C VAL A 33 -1.59 -8.20 14.27
N ALA A 34 -0.70 -7.87 13.34
CA ALA A 34 -0.81 -8.22 11.94
C ALA A 34 0.55 -8.32 11.23
N ASN A 35 0.54 -8.84 10.00
CA ASN A 35 1.71 -8.75 9.11
C ASN A 35 1.53 -7.50 8.24
N ILE A 36 2.58 -6.72 8.03
CA ILE A 36 2.50 -5.44 7.32
C ILE A 36 3.55 -5.39 6.23
N ILE A 37 3.11 -4.97 5.05
CA ILE A 37 3.94 -4.60 3.90
C ILE A 37 3.84 -3.08 3.78
N PHE A 38 4.99 -2.41 3.90
CA PHE A 38 5.11 -1.00 3.55
C PHE A 38 5.52 -0.93 2.08
N LEU A 39 4.69 -0.29 1.25
CA LEU A 39 4.95 -0.16 -0.18
C LEU A 39 5.26 1.30 -0.50
N GLU A 40 6.48 1.55 -0.99
CA GLU A 40 6.82 2.83 -1.59
C GLU A 40 6.43 2.83 -3.06
N SER A 41 5.44 3.66 -3.41
CA SER A 41 4.90 3.77 -4.76
C SER A 41 4.33 5.17 -4.93
N LEU A 42 4.42 5.81 -6.10
CA LEU A 42 4.80 5.36 -7.45
C LEU A 42 6.31 5.15 -7.69
N VAL A 43 6.67 4.80 -8.93
CA VAL A 43 8.06 4.91 -9.43
C VAL A 43 8.64 6.30 -9.10
N GLY A 44 9.84 6.33 -8.54
CA GLY A 44 10.52 7.54 -8.08
C GLY A 44 10.23 7.94 -6.63
N VAL A 45 9.37 7.21 -5.91
CA VAL A 45 9.12 7.44 -4.48
C VAL A 45 10.04 6.56 -3.63
N GLY A 46 10.78 7.19 -2.71
CA GLY A 46 11.66 6.49 -1.77
C GLY A 46 12.75 5.68 -2.49
N PHE A 47 12.74 4.37 -2.31
CA PHE A 47 13.65 3.43 -2.95
C PHE A 47 13.11 2.83 -4.25
N SER A 48 11.87 3.11 -4.65
CA SER A 48 11.27 2.61 -5.88
C SER A 48 11.78 3.40 -7.10
N TYR A 49 12.33 2.71 -8.10
CA TYR A 49 12.90 3.33 -9.31
C TYR A 49 12.59 2.54 -10.59
N SER A 50 12.70 3.22 -11.73
CA SER A 50 12.71 2.62 -13.07
C SER A 50 14.01 2.97 -13.81
N ASN A 51 14.46 2.03 -14.64
CA ASN A 51 15.57 2.23 -15.57
C ASN A 51 15.17 3.04 -16.80
N THR A 52 13.88 3.27 -17.01
CA THR A 52 13.33 4.00 -18.14
C THR A 52 12.86 5.39 -17.69
N SER A 53 13.57 6.44 -18.11
CA SER A 53 13.30 7.81 -17.66
C SER A 53 11.89 8.34 -17.99
N SER A 54 11.24 7.81 -19.03
CA SER A 54 9.87 8.22 -19.38
C SER A 54 8.82 7.76 -18.37
N ASP A 55 9.09 6.73 -17.57
CA ASP A 55 8.11 6.20 -16.61
C ASP A 55 7.80 7.22 -15.52
N TYR A 56 8.79 8.04 -15.15
CA TYR A 56 8.64 9.13 -14.19
C TYR A 56 7.72 10.27 -14.68
N GLN A 57 7.43 10.33 -15.99
CA GLN A 57 6.55 11.34 -16.60
C GLN A 57 5.11 10.85 -16.80
N HIS A 58 4.85 9.56 -16.62
CA HIS A 58 3.56 8.92 -16.89
C HIS A 58 2.93 8.31 -15.63
N THR A 59 3.22 8.92 -14.47
CA THR A 59 2.66 8.51 -13.19
C THR A 59 1.28 9.15 -12.95
N GLY A 60 0.37 8.38 -12.37
CA GLY A 60 -0.96 8.82 -12.00
C GLY A 60 -1.72 7.71 -11.27
N ASP A 61 -2.88 8.01 -10.71
CA ASP A 61 -3.57 7.07 -9.81
C ASP A 61 -3.86 5.70 -10.47
N LYS A 62 -4.27 5.71 -11.74
CA LYS A 62 -4.58 4.48 -12.48
C LYS A 62 -3.35 3.64 -12.76
N SER A 63 -2.20 4.24 -13.10
CA SER A 63 -0.95 3.49 -13.25
C SER A 63 -0.46 2.99 -11.90
N THR A 64 -0.55 3.81 -10.85
CA THR A 64 -0.23 3.43 -9.47
C THR A 64 -0.96 2.17 -9.03
N ALA A 65 -2.28 2.11 -9.24
CA ALA A 65 -3.09 0.97 -8.83
C ALA A 65 -2.73 -0.31 -9.61
N LYS A 66 -2.39 -0.18 -10.90
CA LYS A 66 -1.94 -1.31 -11.73
C LYS A 66 -0.58 -1.83 -11.28
N ASP A 67 0.37 -0.94 -11.03
CA ASP A 67 1.72 -1.31 -10.62
C ASP A 67 1.72 -1.94 -9.22
N ALA A 68 0.93 -1.39 -8.28
CA ALA A 68 0.75 -1.97 -6.97
C ALA A 68 0.05 -3.34 -7.01
N TYR A 69 -0.94 -3.52 -7.91
CA TYR A 69 -1.54 -4.84 -8.15
C TYR A 69 -0.51 -5.84 -8.69
N ALA A 70 0.28 -5.45 -9.69
CA ALA A 70 1.33 -6.30 -10.24
C ALA A 70 2.37 -6.65 -9.17
N PHE A 71 2.77 -5.70 -8.32
CA PHE A 71 3.61 -5.95 -7.16
C PHE A 71 3.01 -7.02 -6.25
N LEU A 72 1.72 -6.89 -5.87
CA LEU A 72 1.06 -7.83 -4.96
C LEU A 72 0.97 -9.25 -5.52
N VAL A 73 0.65 -9.41 -6.80
CA VAL A 73 0.63 -10.73 -7.47
C VAL A 73 2.01 -11.37 -7.41
N ASN A 74 3.05 -10.66 -7.84
CA ASN A 74 4.43 -11.17 -7.82
C ASN A 74 4.94 -11.41 -6.39
N TRP A 75 4.50 -10.59 -5.43
CA TRP A 75 4.86 -10.76 -4.01
C TRP A 75 4.22 -12.03 -3.44
N LEU A 76 2.95 -12.32 -3.75
CA LEU A 76 2.29 -13.56 -3.33
C LEU A 76 2.92 -14.79 -3.98
N GLU A 77 3.30 -14.72 -5.26
CA GLU A 77 4.04 -15.81 -5.92
C GLU A 77 5.39 -16.08 -5.23
N ARG A 78 6.07 -15.02 -4.76
CA ARG A 78 7.32 -15.14 -3.99
C ARG A 78 7.09 -15.63 -2.56
N PHE A 79 5.96 -15.27 -1.95
CA PHE A 79 5.61 -15.57 -0.57
C PHE A 79 4.25 -16.30 -0.48
N PRO A 80 4.15 -17.53 -1.04
CA PRO A 80 2.88 -18.24 -1.21
C PRO A 80 2.19 -18.58 0.12
N GLN A 81 2.95 -18.61 1.23
CA GLN A 81 2.39 -18.82 2.57
C GLN A 81 1.40 -17.73 3.03
N TYR A 82 1.29 -16.62 2.29
CA TYR A 82 0.34 -15.54 2.56
C TYR A 82 -0.91 -15.55 1.66
N GLU A 83 -0.99 -16.37 0.62
CA GLU A 83 -2.08 -16.35 -0.37
C GLU A 83 -3.47 -16.49 0.25
N THR A 84 -3.62 -17.34 1.27
CA THR A 84 -4.91 -17.59 1.92
C THR A 84 -5.24 -16.60 3.03
N ARG A 85 -4.31 -15.72 3.41
CA ARG A 85 -4.52 -14.79 4.53
C ARG A 85 -5.49 -13.69 4.15
N ASP A 86 -6.30 -13.29 5.13
CA ASP A 86 -7.12 -12.09 5.00
C ASP A 86 -6.22 -10.87 4.75
N PHE A 87 -6.50 -10.21 3.63
CA PHE A 87 -5.75 -9.08 3.12
C PHE A 87 -6.55 -7.78 3.26
N TYR A 88 -5.87 -6.72 3.68
CA TYR A 88 -6.45 -5.40 3.87
C TYR A 88 -5.54 -4.34 3.27
N ILE A 89 -6.14 -3.26 2.79
CA ILE A 89 -5.40 -2.11 2.23
C ILE A 89 -5.61 -0.93 3.15
N THR A 90 -4.51 -0.29 3.54
CA THR A 90 -4.51 0.85 4.44
C THR A 90 -3.69 1.99 3.88
N GLY A 91 -4.00 3.22 4.27
CA GLY A 91 -3.21 4.39 3.89
C GLY A 91 -3.76 5.68 4.48
N GLU A 92 -3.03 6.77 4.28
CA GLU A 92 -3.36 8.08 4.79
C GLU A 92 -3.28 9.17 3.71
N SER A 93 -3.94 10.30 3.92
CA SER A 93 -3.80 11.49 3.08
C SER A 93 -4.19 11.21 1.62
N TYR A 94 -3.28 11.40 0.65
CA TYR A 94 -3.53 11.10 -0.75
C TYR A 94 -3.83 9.62 -1.02
N ALA A 95 -3.50 8.72 -0.09
CA ALA A 95 -3.91 7.33 -0.19
C ALA A 95 -5.45 7.16 -0.17
N GLY A 96 -6.22 8.20 0.16
CA GLY A 96 -7.66 8.25 -0.12
C GLY A 96 -8.01 8.03 -1.59
N HIS A 97 -7.10 8.34 -2.52
CA HIS A 97 -7.21 7.97 -3.93
C HIS A 97 -6.65 6.57 -4.22
N TYR A 98 -5.49 6.23 -3.66
CA TYR A 98 -4.77 4.98 -3.97
C TYR A 98 -5.47 3.73 -3.43
N VAL A 99 -5.90 3.76 -2.17
CA VAL A 99 -6.50 2.62 -1.47
C VAL A 99 -7.76 2.09 -2.18
N PRO A 100 -8.79 2.92 -2.48
CA PRO A 100 -9.98 2.43 -3.17
C PRO A 100 -9.70 2.02 -4.62
N GLN A 101 -8.78 2.69 -5.32
CA GLN A 101 -8.43 2.32 -6.70
C GLN A 101 -7.69 0.98 -6.79
N LEU A 102 -6.80 0.68 -5.84
CA LEU A 102 -6.18 -0.64 -5.74
C LEU A 102 -7.21 -1.71 -5.37
N ALA A 103 -8.08 -1.43 -4.40
CA ALA A 103 -9.14 -2.35 -4.00
C ALA A 103 -10.06 -2.71 -5.18
N TYR A 104 -10.46 -1.71 -5.97
CA TYR A 104 -11.25 -1.90 -7.18
C TYR A 104 -10.49 -2.72 -8.23
N THR A 105 -9.20 -2.45 -8.42
CA THR A 105 -8.34 -3.20 -9.35
C THR A 105 -8.23 -4.66 -8.96
N ILE A 106 -8.04 -4.97 -7.67
CA ILE A 106 -8.05 -6.35 -7.16
C ILE A 106 -9.41 -7.00 -7.38
N PHE A 107 -10.51 -6.31 -7.06
CA PHE A 107 -11.86 -6.85 -7.24
C PHE A 107 -12.14 -7.25 -8.69
N LEU A 108 -11.77 -6.40 -9.66
CA LEU A 108 -11.94 -6.70 -11.08
C LEU A 108 -11.10 -7.90 -11.50
N ASN A 109 -9.85 -7.96 -11.04
CA ASN A 109 -8.93 -9.03 -11.40
C ASN A 109 -9.33 -10.37 -10.78
N ASN A 110 -9.77 -10.41 -9.53
CA ASN A 110 -10.22 -11.64 -8.88
C ASN A 110 -11.41 -12.32 -9.60
N LYS A 111 -12.14 -11.62 -10.48
CA LYS A 111 -13.19 -12.24 -11.33
C LYS A 111 -12.62 -13.13 -12.43
N ASN A 112 -11.36 -12.97 -12.79
CA ASN A 112 -10.70 -13.81 -13.77
C ASN A 112 -10.05 -15.00 -13.06
N ALA A 113 -10.56 -16.22 -13.29
CA ALA A 113 -10.15 -17.43 -12.56
C ALA A 113 -8.73 -17.94 -12.87
N ASN A 114 -8.01 -17.33 -13.82
CA ASN A 114 -6.71 -17.79 -14.30
C ASN A 114 -5.52 -17.07 -13.65
N GLN A 115 -5.72 -16.32 -12.56
CA GLN A 115 -4.65 -15.58 -11.88
C GLN A 115 -4.69 -15.72 -10.37
N THR A 116 -3.57 -15.40 -9.72
CA THR A 116 -3.42 -15.37 -8.26
C THR A 116 -4.52 -14.52 -7.62
N LEU A 117 -5.34 -15.14 -6.77
CA LEU A 117 -6.44 -14.46 -6.10
C LEU A 117 -5.95 -13.81 -4.81
N ILE A 118 -6.25 -12.52 -4.66
CA ILE A 118 -5.94 -11.78 -3.43
C ILE A 118 -7.19 -11.79 -2.55
N ASN A 119 -7.12 -12.40 -1.36
CA ASN A 119 -8.25 -12.50 -0.41
C ASN A 119 -8.53 -11.15 0.32
N LEU A 120 -8.91 -10.13 -0.45
CA LEU A 120 -9.22 -8.78 0.04
C LEU A 120 -10.50 -8.79 0.89
N LYS A 121 -10.38 -8.40 2.16
CA LYS A 121 -11.49 -8.33 3.13
C LYS A 121 -11.97 -6.92 3.42
N GLY A 122 -11.14 -5.92 3.23
CA GLY A 122 -11.53 -4.54 3.50
C GLY A 122 -10.43 -3.52 3.26
N ILE A 123 -10.81 -2.26 3.42
CA ILE A 123 -9.93 -1.10 3.31
C ILE A 123 -10.10 -0.18 4.51
N ALA A 124 -9.06 0.58 4.87
CA ALA A 124 -9.17 1.69 5.80
C ALA A 124 -8.31 2.87 5.35
N VAL A 125 -8.85 4.08 5.47
CA VAL A 125 -8.19 5.32 5.05
C VAL A 125 -8.19 6.30 6.21
N GLY A 126 -7.01 6.72 6.66
CA GLY A 126 -6.84 7.79 7.64
C GLY A 126 -6.75 9.15 6.95
N ASN A 127 -7.43 10.17 7.48
CA ASN A 127 -7.30 11.57 7.03
C ASN A 127 -7.26 11.73 5.48
N GLY A 128 -8.09 10.96 4.78
CA GLY A 128 -7.97 10.81 3.33
C GLY A 128 -8.47 12.02 2.55
N TRP A 129 -7.73 12.39 1.51
CA TRP A 129 -8.29 13.22 0.44
C TRP A 129 -9.06 12.29 -0.50
N ILE A 130 -10.39 12.44 -0.53
CA ILE A 130 -11.29 11.48 -1.21
C ILE A 130 -12.16 12.20 -2.25
N ASP A 131 -12.68 13.37 -1.90
CA ASP A 131 -13.51 14.19 -2.78
C ASP A 131 -13.14 15.66 -2.65
N VAL A 132 -12.61 16.22 -3.74
CA VAL A 132 -12.08 17.60 -3.74
C VAL A 132 -13.14 18.62 -3.31
N CYS A 133 -14.38 18.47 -3.79
CA CYS A 133 -15.45 19.43 -3.52
C CYS A 133 -15.85 19.44 -2.05
N THR A 134 -15.98 18.27 -1.45
CA THR A 134 -16.41 18.11 -0.06
C THR A 134 -15.25 18.37 0.90
N ASN A 135 -14.03 17.98 0.54
CA ASN A 135 -12.83 18.22 1.34
C ASN A 135 -12.39 19.71 1.36
N ALA A 136 -12.75 20.51 0.35
CA ALA A 136 -12.40 21.94 0.30
C ALA A 136 -13.37 22.86 1.07
N LEU A 137 -14.45 22.32 1.63
CA LEU A 137 -15.45 23.05 2.42
C LEU A 137 -15.16 23.02 3.94
N GLY A 138 -14.07 22.39 4.35
CA GLY A 138 -13.63 22.24 5.75
C GLY A 138 -12.48 23.15 6.12
#